data_AF-A0A251P855-F1
#
_entry.id   AF-A0A251P855-F1
#
_cell.length_a   1.000
_cell.length_b   1.000
_cell.length_c   1.000
_cell.angle_alpha   90.00
_cell.angle_beta   90.00
_cell.angle_gamma   90.00
#
_symmetry.space_group_name_H-M   'P 1'
#
loop_
_entity.id
_entity.type
_entity.pdbx_description
1 polymer ?
#
loop_
_entity_poly.entity_id
_entity_poly.type
_entity_poly.pdbx_seq_one_letter_code
_entity_poly.pdbx_strand_id
1 'polypeptide(L)'
;MWENTLSDRIYDTYYIQLGAEFVGTFILMFAASAGPIVNQKYNGAETLIGNAACAGLGVMIVILSTGHISGAHLNPSLTIAFAALRHFPWVQVPAYIAAQVSGSICASFALKGAFHPYMSGGTTVPTVSTGQAFALEFIITFNLLFVVTAVATDTRALGELAGLAVGATVMLNILIAGPSSGGSMNPVRTLGPAVAAGNYTKLWVYLVAPTLGALAGAGTYTAVKLREDEVDEPVREARSFRR
;
A
#
# COMPACT_ATOMS: atom_id res chain seq x y z
N MET A 1 -39.72 4.57 0.51
CA MET A 1 -39.31 5.02 -0.84
C MET A 1 -38.01 5.83 -0.84
N TRP A 2 -37.72 6.61 0.21
CA TRP A 2 -36.46 7.39 0.35
C TRP A 2 -35.26 6.62 0.93
N GLU A 3 -35.50 5.61 1.78
CA GLU A 3 -34.44 4.73 2.31
C GLU A 3 -33.77 3.88 1.21
N ASN A 4 -34.55 3.37 0.25
CA ASN A 4 -34.00 2.61 -0.88
C ASN A 4 -33.04 3.46 -1.73
N THR A 5 -33.37 4.73 -1.98
CA THR A 5 -32.51 5.59 -2.82
C THR A 5 -31.16 5.96 -2.19
N LEU A 6 -31.07 6.01 -0.86
CA LEU A 6 -29.79 6.26 -0.17
C LEU A 6 -28.96 5.00 -0.06
N SER A 7 -29.58 3.85 0.23
CA SER A 7 -28.84 2.58 0.22
C SER A 7 -28.30 2.29 -1.16
N ASP A 8 -29.10 2.48 -2.21
CA ASP A 8 -28.70 2.21 -3.60
C ASP A 8 -27.49 3.08 -4.01
N ARG A 9 -27.48 4.38 -3.66
CA ARG A 9 -26.32 5.25 -3.92
C ARG A 9 -25.06 4.85 -3.14
N ILE A 10 -25.22 4.36 -1.91
CA ILE A 10 -24.10 3.88 -1.09
C ILE A 10 -23.53 2.60 -1.70
N TYR A 11 -24.39 1.67 -2.16
CA TYR A 11 -23.97 0.45 -2.84
C TYR A 11 -23.29 0.75 -4.17
N ASP A 12 -23.84 1.64 -5.00
CA ASP A 12 -23.24 2.04 -6.27
C ASP A 12 -21.85 2.67 -6.07
N THR A 13 -21.71 3.55 -5.09
CA THR A 13 -20.42 4.16 -4.73
C THR A 13 -19.42 3.09 -4.29
N TYR A 14 -19.86 2.11 -3.50
CA TYR A 14 -19.01 1.04 -3.02
C TYR A 14 -18.51 0.11 -4.15
N TYR A 15 -19.35 -0.26 -5.11
CA TYR A 15 -18.90 -1.06 -6.27
C TYR A 15 -17.88 -0.29 -7.13
N ILE A 16 -18.05 1.03 -7.29
CA ILE A 16 -17.09 1.89 -7.98
C ILE A 16 -15.74 1.87 -7.25
N GLN A 17 -15.75 1.95 -5.92
CA GLN A 17 -14.54 1.86 -5.09
C GLN A 17 -13.82 0.53 -5.27
N LEU A 18 -14.55 -0.59 -5.26
CA LEU A 18 -13.97 -1.92 -5.50
C LEU A 18 -13.38 -2.05 -6.90
N GLY A 19 -14.05 -1.49 -7.91
CA GLY A 19 -13.52 -1.42 -9.28
C GLY A 19 -12.22 -0.62 -9.35
N ALA A 20 -12.16 0.52 -8.66
CA ALA A 20 -10.96 1.34 -8.57
C ALA A 20 -9.82 0.62 -7.83
N GLU A 21 -10.08 -0.10 -6.74
CA GLU A 21 -9.08 -0.92 -6.05
C GLU A 21 -8.54 -2.05 -6.94
N PHE A 22 -9.41 -2.71 -7.70
CA PHE A 22 -9.00 -3.75 -8.65
C PHE A 22 -8.10 -3.18 -9.76
N VAL A 23 -8.55 -2.14 -10.46
CA VAL A 23 -7.81 -1.52 -11.58
C VAL A 23 -6.53 -0.87 -11.08
N GLY A 24 -6.59 -0.13 -9.97
CA GLY A 24 -5.43 0.50 -9.37
C GLY A 24 -4.39 -0.52 -8.94
N THR A 25 -4.82 -1.63 -8.33
CA THR A 25 -3.89 -2.69 -7.93
C THR A 25 -3.32 -3.38 -9.17
N PHE A 26 -4.12 -3.61 -10.21
CA PHE A 26 -3.61 -4.15 -11.47
C PHE A 26 -2.48 -3.27 -12.04
N ILE A 27 -2.71 -1.95 -12.18
CA ILE A 27 -1.73 -1.01 -12.74
C ILE A 27 -0.46 -0.97 -11.87
N LEU A 28 -0.64 -0.86 -10.55
CA LEU A 28 0.47 -0.83 -9.61
C LEU A 28 1.31 -2.11 -9.68
N MET A 29 0.67 -3.28 -9.66
CA MET A 29 1.35 -4.57 -9.68
C MET A 29 2.01 -4.84 -11.02
N PHE A 30 1.40 -4.40 -12.12
CA PHE A 30 2.00 -4.44 -13.45
C PHE A 30 3.29 -3.62 -13.47
N ALA A 31 3.27 -2.37 -13.00
CA ALA A 31 4.45 -1.51 -12.98
C ALA A 31 5.53 -2.02 -12.00
N ALA A 32 5.16 -2.30 -10.75
CA ALA A 32 6.10 -2.67 -9.69
C ALA A 32 6.78 -4.03 -9.94
N SER A 33 6.10 -4.96 -10.61
CA SER A 33 6.68 -6.27 -10.96
C SER A 33 7.37 -6.26 -12.32
N ALA A 34 6.97 -5.36 -13.25
CA ALA A 34 7.62 -5.25 -14.56
C ALA A 34 9.08 -4.85 -14.45
N GLY A 35 9.44 -3.87 -13.60
CA GLY A 35 10.83 -3.43 -13.44
C GLY A 35 11.80 -4.59 -13.20
N PRO A 36 11.62 -5.38 -12.12
CA PRO A 36 12.44 -6.56 -11.86
C PRO A 36 12.41 -7.64 -12.96
N ILE A 37 11.28 -7.85 -13.63
CA ILE A 37 11.15 -8.79 -14.77
C ILE A 37 11.97 -8.31 -15.97
N VAL A 38 11.86 -7.03 -16.33
CA VAL A 38 12.62 -6.39 -17.42
C VAL A 38 14.11 -6.40 -17.08
N ASN A 39 14.46 -6.09 -15.83
CA ASN A 39 15.83 -6.15 -15.34
C ASN A 39 16.43 -7.56 -15.50
N GLN A 40 15.66 -8.62 -15.21
CA GLN A 40 16.08 -9.99 -15.43
C GLN A 40 16.21 -10.32 -16.93
N LYS A 41 15.21 -9.97 -17.74
CA LYS A 41 15.14 -10.29 -19.17
C LYS A 41 16.24 -9.62 -19.99
N TYR A 42 16.58 -8.38 -19.64
CA TYR A 42 17.51 -7.55 -20.39
C TYR A 42 18.83 -7.31 -19.64
N ASN A 43 19.29 -8.30 -18.87
CA ASN A 43 20.63 -8.36 -18.27
C ASN A 43 21.01 -7.11 -17.44
N GLY A 44 20.10 -6.63 -16.60
CA GLY A 44 20.39 -5.53 -15.66
C GLY A 44 20.08 -4.13 -16.17
N ALA A 45 19.33 -3.99 -17.27
CA ALA A 45 19.06 -2.69 -17.90
C ALA A 45 18.37 -1.65 -16.99
N GLU A 46 17.49 -2.07 -16.07
CA GLU A 46 16.77 -1.16 -15.16
C GLU A 46 17.61 -0.80 -13.92
N THR A 47 18.49 -1.73 -13.49
CA THR A 47 19.21 -1.68 -12.21
C THR A 47 18.27 -1.54 -11.00
N LEU A 48 18.82 -1.32 -9.79
CA LEU A 48 18.00 -1.11 -8.60
C LEU A 48 17.17 0.18 -8.66
N ILE A 49 17.72 1.25 -9.26
CA ILE A 49 17.02 2.54 -9.30
C ILE A 49 15.80 2.50 -10.23
N GLY A 50 15.89 1.81 -11.37
CA GLY A 50 14.76 1.60 -12.28
C GLY A 50 13.67 0.75 -11.62
N ASN A 51 14.05 -0.35 -10.96
CA ASN A 51 13.09 -1.18 -10.22
C ASN A 51 12.33 -0.37 -9.14
N ALA A 52 13.05 0.45 -8.37
CA ALA A 52 12.46 1.32 -7.36
C ALA A 52 11.57 2.41 -7.99
N ALA A 53 12.00 3.01 -9.10
CA ALA A 53 11.24 4.01 -9.84
C ALA A 53 9.94 3.44 -10.42
N CYS A 54 9.96 2.24 -11.02
CA CYS A 54 8.76 1.59 -11.55
C CYS A 54 7.68 1.42 -10.48
N ALA A 55 8.05 0.95 -9.29
CA ALA A 55 7.12 0.76 -8.19
C ALA A 55 6.65 2.09 -7.58
N GLY A 56 7.58 3.02 -7.31
CA GLY A 56 7.26 4.33 -6.72
C GLY A 56 6.40 5.21 -7.63
N LEU A 57 6.77 5.32 -8.90
CA LEU A 57 5.97 6.03 -9.91
C LEU A 57 4.63 5.34 -10.15
N GLY A 58 4.60 4.00 -10.17
CA GLY A 58 3.37 3.22 -10.29
C GLY A 58 2.36 3.56 -9.20
N VAL A 59 2.80 3.59 -7.94
CA VAL A 59 1.91 3.95 -6.81
C VAL A 59 1.48 5.41 -6.90
N MET A 60 2.41 6.32 -7.25
CA MET A 60 2.13 7.75 -7.35
C MET A 60 1.04 8.02 -8.40
N ILE A 61 1.19 7.45 -9.59
CA ILE A 61 0.23 7.60 -10.69
C ILE A 61 -1.15 7.09 -10.27
N VAL A 62 -1.22 5.91 -9.66
CA VAL A 62 -2.51 5.34 -9.26
C VAL A 62 -3.18 6.15 -8.14
N ILE A 63 -2.42 6.61 -7.14
CA ILE A 63 -2.97 7.45 -6.06
C ILE A 63 -3.49 8.78 -6.63
N LEU A 64 -2.71 9.46 -7.49
CA LEU A 64 -3.14 10.71 -8.11
C LEU A 64 -4.37 10.52 -9.03
N SER A 65 -4.52 9.34 -9.63
CA SER A 65 -5.64 9.05 -10.54
C SER A 65 -6.91 8.57 -9.84
N THR A 66 -6.77 7.74 -8.80
CA THR A 66 -7.90 6.99 -8.20
C THR A 66 -8.05 7.18 -6.70
N GLY A 67 -7.16 7.94 -6.05
CA GLY A 67 -7.21 8.21 -4.62
C GLY A 67 -8.51 8.88 -4.18
N HIS A 68 -9.06 9.79 -4.98
CA HIS A 68 -10.35 10.44 -4.71
C HIS A 68 -11.58 9.51 -4.91
N ILE A 69 -11.38 8.33 -5.51
CA ILE A 69 -12.45 7.35 -5.77
C ILE A 69 -12.52 6.35 -4.63
N SER A 70 -11.45 5.59 -4.38
CA SER A 70 -11.42 4.49 -3.39
C SER A 70 -10.59 4.77 -2.14
N GLY A 71 -9.85 5.88 -2.09
CA GLY A 71 -8.74 6.09 -1.16
C GLY A 71 -7.42 5.48 -1.66
N ALA A 72 -7.42 4.76 -2.78
CA ALA A 72 -6.28 4.06 -3.35
C ALA A 72 -5.46 3.28 -2.30
N HIS A 73 -6.12 2.34 -1.61
CA HIS A 73 -5.45 1.51 -0.62
C HIS A 73 -4.42 0.59 -1.27
N LEU A 74 -4.85 -0.16 -2.30
CA LEU A 74 -4.03 -1.02 -3.17
C LEU A 74 -3.15 -2.06 -2.44
N ASN A 75 -3.39 -2.24 -1.15
CA ASN A 75 -2.52 -2.93 -0.21
C ASN A 75 -3.36 -3.45 0.98
N PRO A 76 -3.41 -4.78 1.21
CA PRO A 76 -4.15 -5.33 2.34
C PRO A 76 -3.63 -4.85 3.68
N SER A 77 -2.31 -4.69 3.86
CA SER A 77 -1.73 -4.20 5.12
C SER A 77 -2.17 -2.77 5.43
N LEU A 78 -2.25 -1.91 4.40
CA LEU A 78 -2.76 -0.54 4.55
C LEU A 78 -4.25 -0.56 4.88
N THR A 79 -5.04 -1.35 4.15
CA THR A 79 -6.48 -1.49 4.38
C THR A 79 -6.79 -1.95 5.81
N ILE A 80 -6.04 -2.93 6.32
CA ILE A 80 -6.15 -3.43 7.69
C ILE A 80 -5.73 -2.34 8.70
N ALA A 81 -4.61 -1.66 8.48
CA ALA A 81 -4.13 -0.64 9.39
C ALA A 81 -5.10 0.55 9.51
N PHE A 82 -5.66 1.00 8.38
CA PHE A 82 -6.67 2.06 8.37
C PHE A 82 -7.96 1.62 9.06
N ALA A 83 -8.36 0.36 8.92
CA ALA A 83 -9.51 -0.15 9.66
C ALA A 83 -9.25 -0.24 11.17
N ALA A 84 -8.07 -0.70 11.57
CA ALA A 84 -7.67 -0.79 12.97
C ALA A 84 -7.63 0.58 13.67
N LEU A 85 -7.24 1.63 12.95
CA LEU A 85 -7.18 3.00 13.44
C LEU A 85 -8.47 3.80 13.20
N ARG A 86 -9.55 3.13 12.81
CA ARG A 86 -10.88 3.73 12.58
C ARG A 86 -10.95 4.76 11.45
N HIS A 87 -10.01 4.71 10.52
CA HIS A 87 -10.03 5.49 9.28
C HIS A 87 -10.77 4.77 8.14
N PHE A 88 -11.10 3.48 8.30
CA PHE A 88 -11.82 2.68 7.30
C PHE A 88 -12.78 1.66 7.95
N PRO A 89 -13.98 1.42 7.42
CA PRO A 89 -14.93 0.50 8.03
C PRO A 89 -14.52 -0.97 7.85
N TRP A 90 -14.43 -1.71 8.96
CA TRP A 90 -14.05 -3.14 8.97
C TRP A 90 -14.89 -4.03 8.05
N VAL A 91 -16.18 -3.72 7.88
CA VAL A 91 -17.08 -4.49 7.00
C VAL A 91 -16.66 -4.46 5.53
N GLN A 92 -15.95 -3.41 5.10
CA GLN A 92 -15.51 -3.25 3.71
C GLN A 92 -14.15 -3.91 3.43
N VAL A 93 -13.35 -4.17 4.47
CA VAL A 93 -11.99 -4.70 4.38
C VAL A 93 -11.91 -5.98 3.55
N PRO A 94 -12.77 -7.00 3.73
CA PRO A 94 -12.66 -8.24 2.98
C PRO A 94 -12.81 -8.05 1.47
N ALA A 95 -13.73 -7.20 1.03
CA ALA A 95 -13.96 -6.98 -0.40
C ALA A 95 -12.85 -6.13 -1.04
N TYR A 96 -12.32 -5.14 -0.32
CA TYR A 96 -11.14 -4.38 -0.75
C TYR A 96 -9.95 -5.31 -0.96
N ILE A 97 -9.66 -6.18 0.02
CA ILE A 97 -8.58 -7.18 -0.09
C ILE A 97 -8.84 -8.12 -1.26
N ALA A 98 -10.07 -8.60 -1.45
CA ALA A 98 -10.42 -9.47 -2.58
C ALA A 98 -10.19 -8.78 -3.94
N ALA A 99 -10.57 -7.50 -4.07
CA ALA A 99 -10.32 -6.69 -5.27
C ALA A 99 -8.82 -6.52 -5.53
N GLN A 100 -8.03 -6.19 -4.50
CA GLN A 100 -6.58 -6.04 -4.59
C GLN A 100 -5.89 -7.36 -4.98
N VAL A 101 -6.25 -8.46 -4.33
CA VAL A 101 -5.71 -9.80 -4.65
C VAL A 101 -6.01 -10.17 -6.10
N SER A 102 -7.25 -9.96 -6.54
CA SER A 102 -7.68 -10.25 -7.91
C SER A 102 -6.92 -9.39 -8.93
N GLY A 103 -6.80 -8.09 -8.68
CA GLY A 103 -6.05 -7.17 -9.55
C GLY A 103 -4.58 -7.57 -9.67
N SER A 104 -3.95 -7.95 -8.56
CA SER A 104 -2.56 -8.41 -8.54
C SER A 104 -2.34 -9.72 -9.31
N ILE A 105 -3.22 -10.70 -9.13
CA ILE A 105 -3.15 -11.97 -9.86
C ILE A 105 -3.29 -11.71 -11.37
N CYS A 106 -4.29 -10.92 -11.78
CA CYS A 106 -4.49 -10.55 -13.19
C CYS A 106 -3.25 -9.87 -13.79
N ALA A 107 -2.67 -8.87 -13.10
CA ALA A 107 -1.47 -8.19 -13.56
C ALA A 107 -0.28 -9.15 -13.67
N SER A 108 -0.13 -10.06 -12.71
CA SER A 108 0.97 -11.03 -12.69
C SER A 108 0.88 -12.05 -13.82
N PHE A 109 -0.32 -12.53 -14.16
CA PHE A 109 -0.50 -13.41 -15.33
C PHE A 109 -0.35 -12.65 -16.66
N ALA A 110 -0.77 -11.39 -16.73
CA ALA A 110 -0.51 -10.54 -17.90
C ALA A 110 1.01 -10.37 -18.14
N LEU A 111 1.77 -10.07 -17.08
CA LEU A 111 3.23 -9.98 -17.12
C LEU A 111 3.87 -11.32 -17.50
N LYS A 112 3.39 -12.45 -16.95
CA LYS A 112 3.87 -13.79 -17.30
C LYS A 112 3.71 -14.06 -18.80
N GLY A 113 2.58 -13.69 -19.39
CA GLY A 113 2.35 -13.82 -20.83
C GLY A 113 3.27 -12.91 -21.66
N ALA A 114 3.36 -11.63 -21.29
CA ALA A 114 4.14 -10.64 -22.05
C ALA A 114 5.66 -10.86 -21.98
N PHE A 115 6.15 -11.40 -20.87
CA PHE A 115 7.58 -11.52 -20.57
C PHE A 115 8.05 -12.96 -20.36
N HIS A 116 7.31 -13.96 -20.85
CA HIS A 116 7.75 -15.36 -20.76
C HIS A 116 9.20 -15.55 -21.30
N PRO A 117 10.07 -16.35 -20.64
CA PRO A 117 9.88 -17.10 -19.39
C PRO A 117 10.29 -16.35 -18.09
N TYR A 118 10.40 -15.02 -18.11
CA TYR A 118 11.05 -14.21 -17.06
C TYR A 118 10.17 -13.82 -15.85
N MET A 119 9.07 -14.55 -15.59
CA MET A 119 8.17 -14.21 -14.48
C MET A 119 8.85 -14.30 -13.09
N SER A 120 9.93 -15.10 -12.98
CA SER A 120 10.71 -15.22 -11.75
C SER A 120 11.22 -13.88 -11.22
N GLY A 121 11.53 -12.93 -12.10
CA GLY A 121 12.02 -11.61 -11.71
C GLY A 121 10.99 -10.81 -10.91
N GLY A 122 9.69 -11.04 -11.15
CA GLY A 122 8.61 -10.36 -10.45
C GLY A 122 8.37 -10.87 -9.02
N THR A 123 8.89 -12.07 -8.71
CA THR A 123 8.68 -12.70 -7.39
C THR A 123 9.49 -12.02 -6.30
N THR A 124 8.96 -12.04 -5.08
CA THR A 124 9.64 -11.50 -3.91
C THR A 124 10.18 -12.67 -3.09
N VAL A 125 11.47 -12.96 -3.26
CA VAL A 125 12.17 -14.05 -2.56
C VAL A 125 13.37 -13.46 -1.82
N PRO A 126 13.50 -13.67 -0.51
CA PRO A 126 14.58 -13.07 0.26
C PRO A 126 15.92 -13.71 -0.08
N THR A 127 16.96 -12.89 -0.21
CA THR A 127 18.36 -13.31 -0.40
C THR A 127 19.14 -13.37 0.93
N VAL A 128 18.54 -12.83 2.00
CA VAL A 128 19.07 -12.81 3.36
C VAL A 128 18.32 -13.79 4.27
N SER A 129 18.72 -13.90 5.53
CA SER A 129 18.01 -14.76 6.50
C SER A 129 16.55 -14.34 6.66
N THR A 130 15.68 -15.28 7.06
CA THR A 130 14.25 -15.01 7.29
C THR A 130 14.04 -13.89 8.32
N GLY A 131 14.85 -13.85 9.39
CA GLY A 131 14.76 -12.79 10.41
C GLY A 131 15.12 -11.41 9.86
N GLN A 132 16.17 -11.31 9.02
CA GLN A 132 16.55 -10.05 8.37
C GLN A 132 15.48 -9.58 7.38
N ALA A 133 14.95 -10.49 6.55
CA ALA A 133 13.87 -10.16 5.61
C ALA A 133 12.61 -9.67 6.34
N PHE A 134 12.24 -10.33 7.44
CA PHE A 134 11.13 -9.92 8.28
C PHE A 134 11.34 -8.52 8.87
N ALA A 135 12.52 -8.26 9.45
CA ALA A 135 12.84 -6.96 10.04
C ALA A 135 12.82 -5.84 8.98
N LEU A 136 13.40 -6.09 7.80
CA LEU A 136 13.38 -5.14 6.70
C LEU A 136 11.96 -4.84 6.25
N GLU A 137 11.15 -5.86 5.94
CA GLU A 137 9.75 -5.70 5.51
C GLU A 137 8.90 -4.99 6.57
N PHE A 138 9.13 -5.26 7.85
CA PHE A 138 8.48 -4.53 8.95
C PHE A 138 8.84 -3.04 8.91
N ILE A 139 10.13 -2.69 8.88
CA ILE A 139 10.62 -1.30 8.95
C ILE A 139 10.19 -0.50 7.73
N ILE A 140 10.35 -1.04 6.52
CA ILE A 140 9.96 -0.31 5.31
C ILE A 140 8.44 -0.12 5.24
N THR A 141 7.65 -1.07 5.73
CA THR A 141 6.19 -0.90 5.77
C THR A 141 5.76 0.06 6.87
N PHE A 142 6.47 0.08 8.00
CA PHE A 142 6.33 1.12 9.02
C PHE A 142 6.54 2.51 8.43
N ASN A 143 7.65 2.73 7.69
CA ASN A 143 7.93 4.02 7.05
C ASN A 143 6.83 4.40 6.07
N LEU A 144 6.40 3.46 5.23
CA LEU A 144 5.32 3.67 4.27
C LEU A 144 4.04 4.12 4.98
N LEU A 145 3.58 3.37 6.00
CA LEU A 145 2.30 3.67 6.64
C LEU A 145 2.36 4.87 7.57
N PHE A 146 3.52 5.21 8.13
CA PHE A 146 3.69 6.49 8.81
C PHE A 146 3.43 7.65 7.84
N VAL A 147 4.05 7.63 6.65
CA VAL A 147 3.86 8.68 5.63
C VAL A 147 2.45 8.68 5.07
N VAL A 148 1.90 7.52 4.71
CA VAL A 148 0.52 7.41 4.18
C VAL A 148 -0.47 7.98 5.21
N THR A 149 -0.35 7.61 6.48
CA THR A 149 -1.27 8.12 7.52
C THR A 149 -1.13 9.63 7.69
N ALA A 150 0.10 10.15 7.61
CA ALA A 150 0.34 11.59 7.65
C ALA A 150 -0.38 12.35 6.55
N VAL A 151 -0.19 11.94 5.30
CA VAL A 151 -0.77 12.65 4.15
C VAL A 151 -2.26 12.38 3.95
N ALA A 152 -2.78 11.27 4.48
CA ALA A 152 -4.19 10.91 4.35
C ALA A 152 -5.09 11.48 5.46
N THR A 153 -4.53 11.78 6.64
CA THR A 153 -5.34 12.13 7.83
C THR A 153 -5.06 13.52 8.39
N ASP A 154 -3.99 14.21 7.98
CA ASP A 154 -3.69 15.58 8.42
C ASP A 154 -4.11 16.61 7.38
N THR A 155 -5.06 17.48 7.73
CA THR A 155 -5.57 18.54 6.86
C THR A 155 -4.53 19.62 6.55
N ARG A 156 -3.41 19.64 7.29
CA ARG A 156 -2.25 20.52 7.03
C ARG A 156 -1.33 19.94 5.96
N ALA A 157 -1.38 18.63 5.73
CA ALA A 157 -0.69 18.02 4.61
C ALA A 157 -1.37 18.45 3.31
N LEU A 158 -0.57 18.87 2.31
CA LEU A 158 -1.07 19.18 0.98
C LEU A 158 -1.60 17.88 0.35
N GLY A 159 -2.91 17.62 0.47
CA GLY A 159 -3.54 16.38 0.02
C GLY A 159 -3.29 16.07 -1.47
N GLU A 160 -3.09 17.11 -2.29
CA GLU A 160 -2.72 16.99 -3.70
C GLU A 160 -1.32 16.36 -3.92
N LEU A 161 -0.42 16.47 -2.93
CA LEU A 161 0.92 15.88 -2.95
C LEU A 161 0.99 14.48 -2.31
N ALA A 162 -0.12 13.95 -1.81
CA ALA A 162 -0.15 12.64 -1.15
C ALA A 162 0.43 11.53 -2.03
N GLY A 163 0.07 11.51 -3.32
CA GLY A 163 0.62 10.54 -4.28
C GLY A 163 2.14 10.64 -4.44
N LEU A 164 2.69 11.87 -4.46
CA LEU A 164 4.12 12.10 -4.57
C LEU A 164 4.87 11.61 -3.33
N ALA A 165 4.38 11.95 -2.13
CA ALA A 165 4.99 11.53 -0.88
C ALA A 165 4.98 10.01 -0.71
N VAL A 166 3.85 9.36 -1.01
CA VAL A 166 3.73 7.90 -0.92
C VAL A 166 4.61 7.21 -1.97
N GLY A 167 4.62 7.68 -3.21
CA GLY A 167 5.48 7.12 -4.27
C GLY A 167 6.97 7.30 -4.01
N ALA A 168 7.40 8.46 -3.54
CA ALA A 168 8.78 8.69 -3.13
C ALA A 168 9.19 7.76 -1.97
N THR A 169 8.29 7.53 -1.02
CA THR A 169 8.54 6.61 0.11
C THR A 169 8.68 5.17 -0.35
N VAL A 170 7.81 4.69 -1.26
CA VAL A 170 7.93 3.36 -1.87
C VAL A 170 9.27 3.21 -2.60
N MET A 171 9.64 4.19 -3.42
CA MET A 171 10.93 4.18 -4.13
C MET A 171 12.10 4.11 -3.16
N LEU A 172 12.14 4.99 -2.15
CA LEU A 172 13.19 5.00 -1.12
C LEU A 172 13.32 3.66 -0.40
N ASN A 173 12.19 3.10 0.02
CA ASN A 173 12.15 1.81 0.72
C ASN A 173 12.69 0.66 -0.15
N ILE A 174 12.41 0.65 -1.45
CA ILE A 174 12.95 -0.36 -2.38
C ILE A 174 14.45 -0.18 -2.58
N LEU A 175 14.95 1.07 -2.65
CA LEU A 175 16.39 1.31 -2.70
C LEU A 175 17.12 0.75 -1.47
N ILE A 176 16.48 0.76 -0.31
CA ILE A 176 17.03 0.23 0.95
C ILE A 176 16.93 -1.30 1.01
N ALA A 177 15.73 -1.85 0.81
CA ALA A 177 15.45 -3.26 1.12
C ALA A 177 15.40 -4.18 -0.10
N GLY A 178 15.28 -3.63 -1.32
CA GLY A 178 15.11 -4.36 -2.57
C GLY A 178 16.11 -5.50 -2.77
N PRO A 179 17.43 -5.29 -2.63
CA PRO A 179 18.41 -6.36 -2.81
C PRO A 179 18.34 -7.50 -1.79
N SER A 180 17.75 -7.25 -0.62
CA SER A 180 17.73 -8.18 0.52
C SER A 180 16.40 -8.91 0.66
N SER A 181 15.29 -8.17 0.75
CA SER A 181 13.95 -8.74 0.92
C SER A 181 13.11 -8.69 -0.37
N GLY A 182 13.53 -7.95 -1.40
CA GLY A 182 12.69 -7.66 -2.58
C GLY A 182 11.76 -6.45 -2.41
N GLY A 183 11.73 -5.83 -1.23
CA GLY A 183 11.00 -4.59 -0.94
C GLY A 183 9.51 -4.68 -1.21
N SER A 184 8.78 -5.54 -0.49
CA SER A 184 7.38 -5.80 -0.79
C SER A 184 6.44 -4.72 -0.28
N MET A 185 6.48 -4.44 1.03
CA MET A 185 5.55 -3.56 1.77
C MET A 185 4.06 -3.90 1.67
N ASN A 186 3.70 -4.86 0.82
CA ASN A 186 2.35 -5.11 0.38
C ASN A 186 2.15 -6.61 0.13
N PRO A 187 1.23 -7.29 0.85
CA PRO A 187 0.92 -8.69 0.64
C PRO A 187 0.58 -9.05 -0.81
N VAL A 188 -0.19 -8.21 -1.52
CA VAL A 188 -0.57 -8.52 -2.91
C VAL A 188 0.58 -8.33 -3.89
N ARG A 189 1.59 -7.52 -3.56
CA ARG A 189 2.83 -7.40 -4.34
C ARG A 189 3.64 -8.68 -4.37
N THR A 190 3.59 -9.46 -3.30
CA THR A 190 4.22 -10.78 -3.27
C THR A 190 3.29 -11.86 -3.81
N LEU A 191 2.02 -11.86 -3.40
CA LEU A 191 1.09 -12.98 -3.68
C LEU A 191 0.82 -13.18 -5.18
N GLY A 192 0.52 -12.11 -5.93
CA GLY A 192 0.21 -12.24 -7.37
C GLY A 192 1.36 -12.86 -8.16
N PRO A 193 2.59 -12.30 -8.06
CA PRO A 193 3.76 -12.87 -8.74
C PRO A 193 4.09 -14.29 -8.27
N ALA A 194 3.93 -14.59 -6.98
CA ALA A 194 4.13 -15.93 -6.44
C ALA A 194 3.18 -16.96 -7.09
N VAL A 195 1.89 -16.62 -7.23
CA VAL A 195 0.90 -17.47 -7.90
C VAL A 195 1.23 -17.64 -9.38
N ALA A 196 1.56 -16.56 -10.10
CA ALA A 196 1.87 -16.64 -11.52
C ALA A 196 3.16 -17.46 -11.78
N ALA A 197 4.18 -17.32 -10.95
CA ALA A 197 5.44 -18.04 -11.06
C ALA A 197 5.41 -19.46 -10.47
N GLY A 198 4.43 -19.79 -9.63
CA GLY A 198 4.40 -21.05 -8.88
C GLY A 198 5.48 -21.11 -7.79
N ASN A 199 5.92 -19.97 -7.25
CA ASN A 199 6.97 -19.88 -6.24
C ASN A 199 6.46 -19.18 -4.98
N TYR A 200 6.26 -19.94 -3.91
CA TYR A 200 5.69 -19.47 -2.64
C TYR A 200 6.73 -19.36 -1.51
N THR A 201 8.01 -19.28 -1.87
CA THR A 201 9.12 -19.26 -0.92
C THR A 201 8.94 -18.13 0.10
N LYS A 202 8.84 -18.49 1.39
CA LYS A 202 8.74 -17.56 2.53
C LYS A 202 7.57 -16.56 2.44
N LEU A 203 6.51 -16.89 1.70
CA LEU A 203 5.34 -16.02 1.50
C LEU A 203 4.81 -15.38 2.79
N TRP A 204 4.75 -16.15 3.88
CA TRP A 204 4.23 -15.70 5.17
C TRP A 204 4.96 -14.45 5.72
N VAL A 205 6.25 -14.28 5.42
CA VAL A 205 7.02 -13.10 5.86
C VAL A 205 6.40 -11.83 5.27
N TYR A 206 6.03 -11.88 4.00
CA TYR A 206 5.45 -10.76 3.25
C TYR A 206 3.95 -10.56 3.50
N LEU A 207 3.31 -11.50 4.20
CA LEU A 207 1.96 -11.32 4.71
C LEU A 207 1.99 -10.67 6.10
N VAL A 208 2.83 -11.20 7.00
CA VAL A 208 2.84 -10.82 8.42
C VAL A 208 3.65 -9.56 8.68
N ALA A 209 4.90 -9.48 8.21
CA ALA A 209 5.78 -8.36 8.53
C ALA A 209 5.23 -7.03 7.99
N PRO A 210 4.73 -6.95 6.74
CA PRO A 210 4.08 -5.74 6.26
C PRO A 210 2.85 -5.34 7.07
N THR A 211 1.99 -6.28 7.48
CA THR A 211 0.79 -5.92 8.26
C THR A 211 1.17 -5.38 9.64
N LEU A 212 2.15 -5.98 10.33
CA LEU A 212 2.63 -5.49 11.62
C LEU A 212 3.33 -4.13 11.48
N GLY A 213 4.16 -3.95 10.46
CA GLY A 213 4.79 -2.67 10.16
C GLY A 213 3.77 -1.59 9.84
N ALA A 214 2.73 -1.93 9.08
CA ALA A 214 1.65 -1.03 8.73
C ALA A 214 0.88 -0.52 9.96
N LEU A 215 0.49 -1.42 10.85
CA LEU A 215 -0.17 -1.09 12.12
C LEU A 215 0.70 -0.21 13.00
N ALA A 216 1.98 -0.56 13.15
CA ALA A 216 2.92 0.21 13.96
C ALA A 216 3.16 1.61 13.38
N GLY A 217 3.42 1.73 12.07
CA GLY A 217 3.71 3.00 11.41
C GLY A 217 2.52 3.96 11.47
N ALA A 218 1.34 3.47 11.11
CA ALA A 218 0.13 4.25 11.18
C ALA A 218 -0.22 4.64 12.63
N GLY A 219 -0.12 3.69 13.58
CA GLY A 219 -0.37 3.95 15.00
C GLY A 219 0.59 4.95 15.62
N THR A 220 1.88 4.91 15.25
CA THR A 220 2.87 5.90 15.70
C THR A 220 2.52 7.30 15.21
N TYR A 221 2.13 7.46 13.94
CA TYR A 221 1.72 8.76 13.43
C TYR A 221 0.49 9.29 14.19
N THR A 222 -0.54 8.47 14.36
CA THR A 222 -1.75 8.85 15.10
C THR A 222 -1.43 9.28 16.53
N ALA A 223 -0.53 8.58 17.23
CA ALA A 223 -0.13 8.92 18.59
C ALA A 223 0.66 10.24 18.66
N VAL A 224 1.52 10.54 17.68
CA VAL A 224 2.26 11.81 17.62
C VAL A 224 1.29 12.97 17.36
N LYS A 225 0.37 12.81 16.41
CA LYS A 225 -0.61 13.84 16.07
C LYS A 225 -1.55 14.18 17.23
N LEU A 226 -2.10 13.17 17.92
CA LEU A 226 -2.99 13.40 19.07
C LEU A 226 -2.33 14.21 20.19
N ARG A 227 -1.03 14.02 20.41
CA ARG A 227 -0.28 14.78 21.43
C ARG A 227 -0.11 16.26 21.06
N GLU A 228 -0.10 16.59 19.77
CA GLU A 228 -0.03 17.97 19.29
C GLU A 228 -1.38 18.67 19.47
N ASP A 229 -2.47 18.01 19.09
CA ASP A 229 -3.84 18.54 19.27
C ASP A 229 -4.16 18.84 20.75
N GLU A 230 -3.67 18.03 21.70
CA GLU A 230 -3.80 18.28 23.15
C GLU A 230 -3.01 19.50 23.64
N VAL A 231 -1.87 19.82 23.01
CA VAL A 231 -1.02 20.97 23.37
C VAL A 231 -1.60 22.27 22.82
N ASP A 232 -2.21 22.23 21.63
CA ASP A 232 -2.79 23.38 20.96
C ASP A 232 -4.23 23.71 21.38
N GLU A 233 -4.89 22.88 22.20
CA GLU A 233 -6.18 23.23 22.80
C GLU A 233 -6.01 24.45 23.75
N PRO A 234 -6.66 25.59 23.49
CA PRO A 234 -6.63 26.71 24.41
C PRO A 234 -7.26 26.26 25.73
N VAL A 235 -6.53 26.43 26.85
CA VAL A 235 -7.03 26.16 28.20
C VAL A 235 -8.39 26.81 28.32
N ARG A 236 -9.45 25.99 28.36
CA ARG A 236 -10.82 26.48 28.55
C ARG A 236 -10.83 27.26 29.85
N GLU A 237 -10.85 28.59 29.77
CA GLU A 237 -11.08 29.44 30.93
C GLU A 237 -12.34 28.90 31.62
N ALA A 238 -12.15 28.41 32.84
CA ALA A 238 -13.24 27.96 33.67
C ALA A 238 -14.24 29.11 33.72
N ARG A 239 -15.41 28.93 33.09
CA ARG A 239 -16.49 29.92 33.07
C ARG A 239 -16.68 30.40 34.50
N SER A 240 -16.22 31.62 34.80
CA SER A 240 -16.39 32.18 36.12
C SER A 240 -17.89 32.33 36.31
N PHE A 241 -18.47 31.51 37.17
CA PHE A 241 -19.81 31.74 37.68
C PHE A 241 -19.74 33.02 38.53
N ARG A 242 -19.86 34.18 37.88
CA ARG A 242 -20.20 35.41 38.59
C ARG A 242 -21.68 35.28 38.98
N ARG A 243 -21.90 35.16 40.28
CA ARG A 243 -23.18 35.48 40.93
C ARG A 243 -23.32 36.99 41.01
#